data_AF-A0A4Y1R173-F1
#
_entry.id   AF-A0A4Y1R173-F1
#
_cell.length_a   1.000
_cell.length_b   1.000
_cell.length_c   1.000
_cell.angle_alpha   90.00
_cell.angle_beta   90.00
_cell.angle_gamma   90.00
#
_symmetry.space_group_name_H-M   'P 1'
#
loop_
_entity.id
_entity.type
_entity.pdbx_description
1 polymer ?
#
loop_
_entity_poly.entity_id
_entity_poly.type
_entity_poly.pdbx_seq_one_letter_code
_entity_poly.pdbx_strand_id
1 'polypeptide(L)'
;MVQRLKLQHCNWVYNGDLKYNGNTVVASNIYDKWLRLNVIHNVGAGKVTIFIDGKQKLVVNGHSRANFYFTYGVYGALSASSNYMESGWKEEVKLFKK
;
A
#
# COMPACT_ATOMS: atom_id res chain seq x y z
N MET A 1 -1.06 9.82 2.56
CA MET A 1 -1.66 8.87 3.52
C MET A 1 -0.64 8.51 4.58
N VAL A 2 -0.99 8.44 5.88
CA VAL A 2 -0.12 7.95 6.98
C VAL A 2 -0.90 6.86 7.71
N GLN A 3 -0.35 5.64 7.80
CA GLN A 3 -1.09 4.51 8.38
C GLN A 3 -0.15 3.54 9.08
N ARG A 4 -0.42 3.15 10.34
CA ARG A 4 0.13 1.92 10.92
C ARG A 4 -0.83 0.77 10.64
N LEU A 5 -0.42 -0.16 9.79
CA LEU A 5 -1.26 -1.25 9.32
C LEU A 5 -0.59 -2.61 9.53
N LYS A 6 -1.43 -3.63 9.71
CA LYS A 6 -1.08 -5.06 9.69
C LYS A 6 -1.85 -5.67 8.52
N LEU A 7 -1.19 -6.40 7.62
CA LEU A 7 -1.84 -7.08 6.49
C LEU A 7 -1.65 -8.57 6.59
N GLN A 8 -2.69 -9.30 6.20
CA GLN A 8 -2.65 -10.74 5.99
C GLN A 8 -3.34 -11.07 4.65
N HIS A 9 -2.65 -11.84 3.83
CA HIS A 9 -3.15 -12.45 2.58
C HIS A 9 -3.87 -11.52 1.57
N CYS A 10 -3.47 -10.25 1.41
CA CYS A 10 -4.13 -9.33 0.47
C CYS A 10 -3.49 -9.27 -0.92
N ASN A 11 -4.23 -8.74 -1.92
CA ASN A 11 -3.81 -8.74 -3.34
C ASN A 11 -2.42 -8.13 -3.61
N TRP A 12 -1.85 -7.36 -2.69
CA TRP A 12 -0.49 -6.80 -2.82
C TRP A 12 0.51 -7.40 -1.83
N VAL A 13 0.14 -8.44 -1.09
CA VAL A 13 1.00 -9.16 -0.15
C VAL A 13 1.14 -10.61 -0.57
N TYR A 14 2.33 -10.97 -1.05
CA TYR A 14 2.62 -12.30 -1.56
C TYR A 14 3.72 -12.92 -0.71
N ASN A 15 3.45 -14.08 -0.10
CA ASN A 15 4.41 -14.78 0.77
C ASN A 15 5.01 -13.88 1.87
N GLY A 16 4.21 -12.94 2.39
CA GLY A 16 4.64 -11.98 3.41
C GLY A 16 5.33 -10.73 2.86
N ASP A 17 5.55 -10.61 1.55
CA ASP A 17 6.13 -9.41 0.94
C ASP A 17 5.04 -8.47 0.43
N LEU A 18 5.08 -7.22 0.88
CA LEU A 18 4.30 -6.13 0.29
C LEU A 18 4.95 -5.70 -1.02
N LYS A 19 4.18 -5.79 -2.11
CA LYS A 19 4.65 -5.49 -3.47
C LYS A 19 3.83 -4.37 -4.10
N TYR A 20 4.53 -3.41 -4.70
CA TYR A 20 3.90 -2.45 -5.61
C TYR A 20 3.58 -3.14 -6.93
N ASN A 21 2.29 -3.10 -7.29
CA ASN A 21 1.75 -3.67 -8.53
C ASN A 21 2.20 -5.12 -8.80
N GLY A 22 2.28 -5.95 -7.75
CA GLY A 22 2.69 -7.36 -7.82
C GLY A 22 4.18 -7.65 -8.07
N ASN A 23 4.96 -6.65 -8.52
CA ASN A 23 6.29 -6.88 -9.05
C ASN A 23 7.42 -6.36 -8.16
N THR A 24 7.26 -5.18 -7.55
CA THR A 24 8.35 -4.53 -6.80
C THR A 24 8.15 -4.67 -5.31
N VAL A 25 9.00 -5.42 -4.62
CA VAL A 25 8.97 -5.53 -3.16
C VAL A 25 9.33 -4.19 -2.52
N VAL A 26 8.45 -3.68 -1.66
CA VAL A 26 8.68 -2.44 -0.89
C VAL A 26 8.87 -2.70 0.61
N ALA A 27 8.38 -3.84 1.09
CA ALA A 27 8.65 -4.37 2.42
C ALA A 27 8.52 -5.89 2.41
N SER A 28 9.35 -6.58 3.20
CA SER A 28 9.35 -8.04 3.29
C SER A 28 8.95 -8.53 4.68
N ASN A 29 8.43 -9.76 4.73
CA ASN A 29 8.03 -10.45 5.96
C ASN A 29 7.12 -9.58 6.87
N ILE A 30 6.03 -9.08 6.30
CA ILE A 30 5.14 -8.10 6.95
C ILE A 30 3.93 -8.70 7.67
N TYR A 31 3.70 -10.01 7.55
CA TYR A 31 2.63 -10.68 8.28
C TYR A 31 2.80 -10.48 9.79
N ASP A 32 1.67 -10.28 10.47
CA ASP A 32 1.60 -10.11 11.93
C ASP A 32 2.40 -8.93 12.50
N LYS A 33 2.86 -8.01 11.66
CA LYS A 33 3.64 -6.85 12.06
C LYS A 33 2.90 -5.56 11.76
N TRP A 34 3.19 -4.55 12.57
CA TRP A 34 2.77 -3.18 12.33
C TRP A 34 3.83 -2.47 11.51
N LEU A 35 3.44 -1.90 10.38
CA LEU A 35 4.28 -1.03 9.57
C LEU A 35 3.59 0.29 9.33
N ARG A 36 4.36 1.38 9.22
CA ARG A 36 3.83 2.67 8.79
C ARG A 36 3.91 2.81 7.27
N LEU A 37 2.77 2.75 6.58
CA LEU A 37 2.67 3.01 5.15
C LEU A 37 2.36 4.49 4.90
N ASN A 38 3.18 5.11 4.03
CA ASN A 38 2.84 6.38 3.43
C ASN A 38 2.88 6.29 1.90
N VAL A 39 1.80 6.73 1.26
CA VAL A 39 1.74 6.90 -0.20
C VAL A 39 1.50 8.37 -0.51
N ILE A 40 2.34 8.90 -1.40
CA ILE A 40 2.22 10.25 -1.98
C ILE A 40 1.96 10.06 -3.47
N HIS A 41 0.80 10.53 -3.95
CA HIS A 41 0.51 10.64 -5.37
C HIS A 41 0.61 12.12 -5.78
N ASN A 42 1.74 12.50 -6.38
CA ASN A 42 1.93 13.82 -6.97
C ASN A 42 1.48 13.78 -8.43
N VAL A 43 0.20 14.07 -8.66
CA VAL A 43 -0.42 14.05 -9.99
C VAL A 43 0.25 15.07 -10.92
N GLY A 44 0.55 16.28 -10.42
CA GLY A 44 1.17 17.34 -11.21
C GLY A 44 2.57 16.98 -11.72
N ALA A 45 3.35 16.24 -10.92
CA ALA A 45 4.65 15.72 -11.34
C ALA A 45 4.58 14.34 -12.01
N GLY A 46 3.39 13.73 -12.08
CA GLY A 46 3.22 12.35 -12.56
C GLY A 46 4.05 11.34 -11.77
N LYS A 47 4.08 11.44 -10.43
CA LYS A 47 4.89 10.54 -9.58
C LYS A 47 4.06 9.93 -8.45
N VAL A 48 4.33 8.66 -8.16
CA VAL A 48 3.90 7.98 -6.93
C VAL A 48 5.14 7.65 -6.12
N THR A 49 5.12 8.00 -4.83
CA THR A 49 6.18 7.67 -3.87
C THR A 49 5.61 6.88 -2.71
N ILE A 50 6.27 5.77 -2.38
CA ILE A 50 5.90 4.89 -1.26
C ILE A 50 6.99 4.95 -0.20
N PHE A 51 6.56 5.10 1.05
CA PHE A 51 7.39 4.99 2.24
C PHE A 51 6.88 3.89 3.14
N ILE A 52 7.81 3.18 3.76
CA ILE A 52 7.57 2.20 4.80
C ILE A 52 8.40 2.62 6.02
N ASP A 53 7.74 2.77 7.15
CA ASP A 53 8.34 3.24 8.41
C ASP A 53 9.11 4.56 8.26
N GLY A 54 8.53 5.48 7.47
CA GLY A 54 9.11 6.80 7.18
C GLY A 54 10.27 6.79 6.18
N LYS A 55 10.73 5.62 5.72
CA LYS A 55 11.81 5.50 4.73
C LYS A 55 11.25 5.38 3.32
N GLN A 56 11.76 6.18 2.38
CA GLN A 56 11.39 6.07 0.98
C GLN A 56 11.82 4.71 0.44
N LYS A 57 10.87 3.95 -0.10
CA LYS A 57 11.10 2.61 -0.66
C LYS A 57 11.00 2.58 -2.17
N LEU A 58 10.15 3.43 -2.74
CA LEU A 58 9.89 3.42 -4.18
C LEU A 58 9.46 4.80 -4.67
N VAL A 59 9.97 5.19 -5.83
CA VAL A 59 9.48 6.31 -6.63
C VAL A 59 9.24 5.79 -8.04
N VAL A 60 8.02 5.95 -8.55
CA VAL A 60 7.63 5.51 -9.89
C VAL A 60 6.84 6.58 -10.60
N ASN A 61 6.75 6.47 -11.92
CA ASN A 61 5.85 7.28 -12.71
C ASN A 61 4.39 6.94 -12.36
N GLY A 62 3.57 7.96 -12.19
CA GLY A 62 2.12 7.82 -12.06
C GLY A 62 1.51 7.42 -13.41
N HIS A 63 0.36 6.73 -13.35
CA HIS A 63 -0.35 6.30 -14.54
C HIS A 63 -1.28 7.41 -15.04
N SER A 64 -1.13 7.82 -16.31
CA SER A 64 -2.05 8.62 -17.15
C SER A 64 -2.67 9.90 -16.56
N ARG A 65 -3.48 10.60 -17.38
CA ARG A 65 -4.33 11.74 -16.98
C ARG A 65 -5.73 11.19 -16.67
N ALA A 66 -5.95 10.78 -15.43
CA ALA A 66 -7.24 10.30 -14.95
C ALA A 66 -7.64 11.01 -13.65
N ASN A 67 -8.87 10.78 -13.21
CA ASN A 67 -9.28 11.13 -11.85
C ASN A 67 -8.79 10.04 -10.90
N PHE A 68 -8.12 10.46 -9.82
CA PHE A 68 -7.56 9.53 -8.84
C PHE A 68 -8.27 9.68 -7.50
N TYR A 69 -8.45 8.54 -6.83
CA TYR A 69 -8.92 8.46 -5.46
C TYR A 69 -8.06 7.44 -4.70
N PHE A 70 -7.98 7.61 -3.38
CA PHE A 70 -7.30 6.66 -2.52
C PHE A 70 -8.31 5.64 -1.98
N THR A 71 -7.96 4.37 -2.09
CA THR A 71 -8.61 3.28 -1.36
C THR A 71 -7.65 2.74 -0.31
N TYR A 72 -8.20 2.16 0.75
CA TYR A 72 -7.46 1.45 1.78
C TYR A 72 -8.33 0.33 2.34
N GLY A 73 -7.71 -0.72 2.88
CA GLY A 73 -8.41 -1.92 3.33
C GLY A 73 -7.79 -3.19 2.77
N VAL A 74 -8.56 -4.26 2.82
CA VAL A 74 -8.27 -5.52 2.14
C VAL A 74 -9.01 -5.54 0.80
N TYR A 75 -8.31 -5.97 -0.24
CA TYR A 75 -8.91 -6.25 -1.54
C TYR A 75 -8.53 -7.67 -1.97
N GLY A 76 -9.53 -8.51 -2.20
CA GLY A 76 -9.37 -9.85 -2.75
C GLY A 76 -9.19 -9.80 -4.26
N ALA A 77 -8.17 -10.48 -4.78
CA ALA A 77 -8.06 -10.75 -6.20
C ALA A 77 -9.17 -11.72 -6.66
N LEU A 78 -9.58 -11.61 -7.94
CA LEU A 78 -10.64 -12.44 -8.53
C LEU A 78 -10.34 -13.94 -8.50
N SER A 79 -9.08 -14.35 -8.36
CA SER A 79 -8.65 -15.74 -8.17
C SER A 79 -7.51 -15.85 -7.16
N ALA A 80 -7.41 -17.01 -6.50
CA ALA A 80 -6.36 -17.36 -5.54
C ALA A 80 -6.25 -16.45 -4.29
N SER A 81 -7.31 -15.70 -3.96
CA SER A 81 -7.41 -15.01 -2.68
C SER A 81 -7.55 -15.99 -1.52
N SER A 82 -6.89 -15.71 -0.41
CA SER A 82 -7.09 -16.48 0.82
C SER A 82 -8.49 -16.21 1.40
N ASN A 83 -9.05 -17.17 2.14
CA ASN A 83 -10.26 -16.94 2.94
C ASN A 83 -9.97 -16.15 4.23
N TYR A 84 -8.70 -15.86 4.54
CA TYR A 84 -8.23 -15.26 5.79
C TYR A 84 -7.50 -13.94 5.53
N MET A 85 -8.13 -13.07 4.75
CA MET A 85 -7.56 -11.76 4.42
C MET A 85 -7.97 -10.73 5.45
N GLU A 86 -6.99 -10.08 6.08
CA GLU A 86 -7.25 -9.11 7.14
C GLU A 86 -6.36 -7.88 6.99
N SER A 87 -6.91 -6.72 7.33
CA SER A 87 -6.15 -5.50 7.55
C SER A 87 -6.52 -4.91 8.91
N GLY A 88 -5.54 -4.80 9.81
CA GLY A 88 -5.68 -4.10 11.08
C GLY A 88 -5.12 -2.69 10.99
N TRP A 89 -5.78 -1.72 11.64
CA TRP A 89 -5.41 -0.30 11.63
C TRP A 89 -5.32 0.21 13.08
N LYS A 90 -4.17 0.75 13.47
CA LYS A 90 -3.92 1.19 14.86
C LYS A 90 -4.22 2.67 15.13
N GLU A 91 -4.10 3.48 14.09
CA GLU A 91 -4.24 4.92 14.15
C GLU A 91 -5.26 5.36 13.10
N GLU A 92 -5.76 6.58 13.22
CA GLU A 92 -6.62 7.18 12.21
C GLU A 92 -5.92 7.19 10.85
N VAL A 93 -6.64 6.75 9.81
CA VAL A 93 -6.18 6.84 8.43
C VAL A 93 -6.31 8.29 7.96
N LYS A 94 -5.17 8.96 7.78
CA LYS A 94 -5.16 10.37 7.36
C LYS A 94 -4.98 10.50 5.85
N LEU A 95 -5.90 11.20 5.20
CA LEU A 95 -5.79 11.66 3.82
C LEU A 95 -5.53 13.16 3.81
N PHE A 96 -4.41 13.56 3.21
CA PHE A 96 -4.05 14.96 3.05
C PHE A 96 -4.29 15.37 1.59
N LYS A 97 -4.98 16.48 1.41
CA LYS A 97 -5.02 17.20 0.13
C LYS A 97 -3.92 18.25 0.15
N LYS A 98 -3.39 18.55 -1.03
CA LYS A 98 -2.43 19.65 -1.21
C LYS A 98 -3.18 20.96 -1.36
#